data_AF-A0A6M1SP17-F1
#
_entry.id   AF-A0A6M1SP17-F1
#
_cell.length_a   1.000
_cell.length_b   1.000
_cell.length_c   1.000
_cell.angle_alpha   90.00
_cell.angle_beta   90.00
_cell.angle_gamma   90.00
#
_symmetry.space_group_name_H-M   'P 1'
#
loop_
_entity.id
_entity.type
_entity.pdbx_description
1 polymer ?
#
loop_
_entity_poly.entity_id
_entity_poly.type
_entity_poly.pdbx_seq_one_letter_code
_entity_poly.pdbx_strand_id
1 'polypeptide(L)'
;MSRRLAAIVVALGLALPMPIQAQDGAPVSVNVNMARVLRISAPAATVIVGNPGIADVTIQDPLTLILTGKSYGQTNLIVLNTAGEPIADTLVEVVQMQAGIMTVYQGQARTTLSCAPVCQPVVMMGDDTGFASETLASSQLVQSAAN
;
A
#
# COMPACT_ATOMS: atom_id res chain seq x y z
N MET A 1 -59.73 -54.28 9.12
CA MET A 1 -58.81 -53.56 10.04
C MET A 1 -57.44 -54.23 9.93
N SER A 2 -56.28 -53.59 9.79
CA SER A 2 -55.83 -52.27 10.25
C SER A 2 -54.51 -51.91 9.51
N ARG A 3 -54.43 -50.68 9.01
CA ARG A 3 -53.27 -50.06 8.34
C ARG A 3 -52.08 -49.97 9.30
N ARG A 4 -50.86 -50.34 8.86
CA ARG A 4 -49.61 -49.94 9.51
C ARG A 4 -48.90 -48.92 8.63
N LEU A 5 -48.97 -47.66 9.03
CA LEU A 5 -48.13 -46.55 8.56
C LEU A 5 -47.14 -46.25 9.69
N ALA A 6 -45.84 -46.29 9.40
CA ALA A 6 -44.79 -45.69 10.23
C ALA A 6 -43.61 -45.38 9.29
N ALA A 7 -43.59 -44.19 8.68
CA ALA A 7 -42.96 -42.97 9.19
C ALA A 7 -41.46 -42.92 8.81
N ILE A 8 -41.21 -42.48 7.57
CA ILE A 8 -39.89 -42.07 7.08
C ILE A 8 -39.62 -40.67 7.68
N VAL A 9 -38.69 -40.59 8.62
CA VAL A 9 -38.20 -39.31 9.17
C VAL A 9 -37.09 -38.81 8.23
N VAL A 10 -37.44 -37.85 7.38
CA VAL A 10 -36.48 -37.08 6.58
C VAL A 10 -35.86 -36.01 7.49
N ALA A 11 -34.62 -36.22 7.90
CA ALA A 11 -33.84 -35.23 8.63
C ALA A 11 -33.36 -34.15 7.66
N LEU A 12 -34.12 -33.06 7.57
CA LEU A 12 -33.75 -31.87 6.81
C LEU A 12 -32.74 -31.05 7.63
N GLY A 13 -31.45 -31.26 7.39
CA GLY A 13 -30.37 -30.53 8.05
C GLY A 13 -30.39 -29.04 7.67
N LEU A 14 -30.67 -28.17 8.63
CA LEU A 14 -30.52 -26.72 8.47
C LEU A 14 -29.03 -26.37 8.43
N ALA A 15 -28.52 -26.04 7.23
CA ALA A 15 -27.24 -25.37 7.08
C ALA A 15 -27.39 -23.92 7.54
N LEU A 16 -26.98 -23.62 8.77
CA LEU A 16 -26.86 -22.25 9.27
C LEU A 16 -25.63 -21.59 8.61
N PRO A 17 -25.76 -20.43 7.96
CA PRO A 17 -24.62 -19.71 7.42
C PRO A 17 -23.76 -19.19 8.59
N MET A 18 -22.53 -19.67 8.69
CA MET A 18 -21.56 -19.09 9.62
C MET A 18 -21.10 -17.73 9.09
N PRO A 19 -21.02 -16.68 9.94
CA PRO A 19 -20.46 -15.41 9.53
C PRO A 19 -18.96 -15.59 9.27
N ILE A 20 -18.53 -15.29 8.05
CA ILE A 20 -17.11 -15.13 7.72
C ILE A 20 -16.67 -13.81 8.36
N GLN A 21 -15.88 -13.90 9.44
CA GLN A 21 -15.19 -12.73 9.98
C GLN A 21 -14.02 -12.42 9.05
N ALA A 22 -14.13 -11.34 8.28
CA ALA A 22 -12.98 -10.78 7.57
C ALA A 22 -11.96 -10.34 8.64
N GLN A 23 -10.74 -10.86 8.58
CA GLN A 23 -9.68 -10.41 9.46
C GLN A 23 -9.28 -8.98 9.05
N ASP A 24 -9.56 -8.02 9.93
CA ASP A 24 -8.97 -6.68 9.89
C ASP A 24 -7.45 -6.82 10.10
N GLY A 25 -6.72 -7.04 9.01
CA GLY A 25 -5.26 -7.22 9.02
C GLY A 25 -4.63 -7.08 7.64
N ALA A 26 -5.37 -6.55 6.67
CA ALA A 26 -4.83 -6.29 5.34
C ALA A 26 -3.72 -5.23 5.42
N PRO A 27 -2.56 -5.45 4.80
CA PRO A 27 -1.47 -4.46 4.79
C PRO A 27 -1.94 -3.10 4.27
N VAL A 28 -1.43 -2.04 4.88
CA VAL A 28 -1.62 -0.68 4.38
C VAL A 28 -0.77 -0.51 3.12
N SER A 29 -1.40 -0.55 1.96
CA SER A 29 -0.71 -0.30 0.69
C SER A 29 -0.55 1.20 0.42
N VAL A 30 0.64 1.60 -0.05
CA VAL A 30 0.94 2.95 -0.58
C VAL A 30 1.80 2.81 -1.84
N ASN A 31 1.62 3.69 -2.81
CA ASN A 31 2.46 3.67 -4.00
C ASN A 31 3.81 4.35 -3.71
N VAL A 32 4.88 3.87 -4.36
CA VAL A 32 6.19 4.52 -4.31
C VAL A 32 6.09 5.98 -4.76
N ASN A 33 6.83 6.87 -4.10
CA ASN A 33 6.84 8.33 -4.31
C ASN A 33 5.49 9.01 -4.04
N MET A 34 4.51 8.33 -3.46
CA MET A 34 3.20 8.88 -3.15
C MET A 34 2.95 8.89 -1.64
N ALA A 35 2.06 9.80 -1.22
CA ALA A 35 1.59 9.89 0.14
C ALA A 35 0.15 9.38 0.27
N ARG A 36 -0.17 8.77 1.41
CA ARG A 36 -1.49 8.32 1.80
C ARG A 36 -1.82 8.84 3.19
N VAL A 37 -3.01 9.41 3.33
CA VAL A 37 -3.53 9.85 4.64
C VAL A 37 -4.07 8.63 5.39
N LEU A 38 -3.60 8.44 6.61
CA LEU A 38 -4.11 7.44 7.54
C LEU A 38 -4.82 8.14 8.70
N ARG A 39 -6.04 7.69 9.00
CA ARG A 39 -6.79 8.14 10.18
C ARG A 39 -6.73 7.04 11.23
N ILE A 40 -6.42 7.43 12.46
CA ILE A 40 -6.28 6.50 13.60
C ILE A 40 -7.40 6.73 14.61
N SER A 41 -7.68 5.71 15.43
CA SER A 41 -8.80 5.69 16.38
C SER A 41 -8.54 6.45 17.68
N ALA A 42 -7.29 6.79 17.96
CA ALA A 42 -6.87 7.50 19.17
C ALA A 42 -5.65 8.42 18.90
N PRO A 43 -5.41 9.44 19.75
CA PRO A 43 -4.28 10.36 19.59
C PRO A 43 -2.91 9.67 19.58
N ALA A 44 -2.15 9.82 18.48
CA ALA A 44 -0.78 9.33 18.40
C ALA A 44 0.16 10.22 19.22
N ALA A 45 0.99 9.58 20.05
CA ALA A 45 2.10 10.23 20.75
C ALA A 45 3.46 9.82 20.17
N THR A 46 3.58 8.59 19.68
CA THR A 46 4.82 8.07 19.10
C THR A 46 4.50 7.22 17.89
N VAL A 47 5.28 7.40 16.82
CA VAL A 47 5.17 6.62 15.58
C VAL A 47 6.52 5.98 15.31
N ILE A 48 6.51 4.70 15.02
CA ILE A 48 7.70 3.90 14.74
C ILE A 48 7.50 3.23 13.39
N VAL A 49 8.47 3.42 12.50
CA VAL A 49 8.54 2.73 11.22
C VAL A 49 9.71 1.76 11.26
N GLY A 50 9.47 0.49 10.95
CA GLY A 50 10.52 -0.54 11.00
C GLY A 50 11.71 -0.22 10.10
N ASN A 51 11.45 0.23 8.86
CA ASN A 51 12.48 0.66 7.91
C ASN A 51 12.11 2.01 7.25
N PRO A 52 12.73 3.14 7.67
CA PRO A 52 12.49 4.47 7.10
C PRO A 52 13.01 4.65 5.67
N GLY A 53 13.74 3.67 5.14
CA GLY A 53 14.11 3.60 3.72
C GLY A 53 12.97 3.13 2.82
N ILE A 54 12.02 2.34 3.36
CA ILE A 54 10.86 1.79 2.62
C ILE A 54 9.69 2.77 2.68
N ALA A 55 9.31 3.22 3.86
CA ALA A 55 8.23 4.18 4.06
C ALA A 55 8.60 5.17 5.16
N ASP A 56 7.91 6.29 5.22
CA ASP A 56 8.06 7.28 6.29
C ASP A 56 6.69 7.82 6.71
N VAL A 57 6.57 8.31 7.95
CA VAL A 57 5.30 8.82 8.48
C VAL A 57 5.51 10.14 9.19
N THR A 58 4.69 11.13 8.85
CA THR A 58 4.60 12.41 9.55
C THR A 58 3.26 12.55 10.26
N ILE A 59 3.26 13.06 11.49
CA ILE A 59 2.05 13.38 12.23
C ILE A 59 1.57 14.76 11.77
N GLN A 60 0.39 14.83 11.14
CA GLN A 60 -0.23 16.10 10.72
C GLN A 60 -1.01 16.72 11.88
N ASP A 61 -1.77 15.89 12.59
CA ASP A 61 -2.52 16.21 13.80
C ASP A 61 -2.65 14.94 14.66
N PRO A 62 -3.17 15.01 15.90
CA PRO A 62 -3.20 13.85 16.78
C PRO A 62 -3.90 12.61 16.22
N LEU A 63 -4.84 12.74 15.27
CA LEU A 63 -5.61 11.64 14.69
C LEU A 63 -5.29 11.37 13.21
N THR A 64 -4.37 12.14 12.62
CA THR A 64 -4.06 12.08 11.19
C THR A 64 -2.57 11.92 10.96
N LEU A 65 -2.20 10.82 10.28
CA LEU A 65 -0.84 10.51 9.87
C LEU A 65 -0.73 10.61 8.34
N ILE A 66 0.41 11.11 7.86
CA ILE A 66 0.77 11.13 6.44
C ILE A 66 1.83 10.08 6.21
N LEU A 67 1.44 8.95 5.60
CA LEU A 67 2.34 7.88 5.20
C LEU A 67 2.90 8.16 3.81
N THR A 68 4.21 8.11 3.63
CA THR A 68 4.89 8.30 2.34
C THR A 68 5.64 7.03 1.96
N GLY A 69 5.36 6.49 0.77
CA GLY A 69 6.13 5.38 0.19
C GLY A 69 7.43 5.89 -0.43
N LYS A 70 8.59 5.36 -0.01
CA LYS A 70 9.92 5.79 -0.47
C LYS A 70 10.59 4.78 -1.39
N SER A 71 10.57 3.50 -1.02
CA SER A 71 11.13 2.42 -1.84
C SER A 71 10.27 1.17 -1.76
N TYR A 72 10.40 0.30 -2.77
CA TYR A 72 9.63 -0.93 -2.84
C TYR A 72 9.95 -1.87 -1.67
N GLY A 73 8.92 -2.54 -1.17
CA GLY A 73 9.06 -3.57 -0.16
C GLY A 73 7.96 -3.52 0.88
N GLN A 74 8.20 -4.24 1.98
CA GLN A 74 7.29 -4.30 3.11
C GLN A 74 8.02 -3.85 4.38
N THR A 75 7.33 -3.06 5.19
CA THR A 75 7.78 -2.69 6.53
C THR A 75 6.57 -2.72 7.48
N ASN A 76 6.76 -2.38 8.75
CA ASN A 76 5.68 -2.24 9.71
C ASN A 76 5.61 -0.79 10.23
N LEU A 77 4.40 -0.41 10.63
CA LEU A 77 4.07 0.85 11.24
C LEU A 77 3.44 0.56 12.60
N ILE A 78 4.09 1.05 13.66
CA ILE A 78 3.60 0.97 15.03
C ILE A 78 3.27 2.39 15.50
N VAL A 79 2.06 2.56 16.02
CA VAL A 79 1.57 3.85 16.54
C VAL A 79 1.20 3.65 18.00
N LEU A 80 1.77 4.45 18.90
CA LEU A 80 1.55 4.37 20.34
C LEU A 80 0.85 5.62 20.87
N ASN A 81 0.04 5.43 21.92
CA ASN A 81 -0.54 6.54 22.69
C ASN A 81 0.47 7.08 23.73
N THR A 82 0.06 8.09 24.51
CA THR A 82 0.91 8.70 25.55
C THR A 82 1.25 7.76 26.72
N ALA A 83 0.49 6.68 26.89
CA ALA A 83 0.75 5.64 27.89
C ALA A 83 1.70 4.54 27.37
N GLY A 84 2.12 4.61 26.09
CA GLY A 84 2.97 3.60 25.45
C GLY A 84 2.20 2.37 24.94
N GLU A 85 0.87 2.41 24.93
CA GLU A 85 0.04 1.31 24.43
C GLU A 85 -0.14 1.43 22.91
N PRO A 86 -0.15 0.30 22.17
CA PRO A 86 -0.32 0.31 20.72
C PRO A 86 -1.74 0.68 20.31
N ILE A 87 -1.85 1.74 19.52
CA ILE A 87 -3.05 2.16 18.79
C ILE A 87 -3.16 1.36 17.48
N ALA A 88 -2.03 1.15 16.81
CA ALA A 88 -1.94 0.37 15.59
C ALA A 88 -0.60 -0.35 15.52
N ASP A 89 -0.63 -1.59 15.01
CA ASP A 89 0.54 -2.36 14.58
C ASP A 89 0.15 -3.04 13.26
N THR A 90 0.67 -2.54 12.15
CA THR A 90 0.27 -3.00 10.82
C THR A 90 1.46 -3.11 9.89
N LEU A 91 1.36 -4.04 8.94
CA LEU A 91 2.24 -4.07 7.78
C LEU A 91 1.91 -2.92 6.83
N VAL A 92 2.96 -2.34 6.25
CA VAL A 92 2.94 -1.35 5.19
C VAL A 92 3.59 -1.97 3.97
N GLU A 93 2.88 -1.93 2.85
CA GLU A 93 3.39 -2.44 1.57
C GLU A 93 3.55 -1.29 0.58
N VAL A 94 4.77 -1.09 0.09
CA VAL A 94 5.08 -0.03 -0.88
C VAL A 94 5.19 -0.65 -2.26
N VAL A 95 4.23 -0.32 -3.12
CA VAL A 95 4.04 -0.94 -4.42
C VAL A 95 4.19 0.05 -5.57
N GLN A 96 4.36 -0.45 -6.79
CA GLN A 96 4.37 0.41 -7.98
C GLN A 96 2.98 0.99 -8.23
N MET A 97 2.93 2.24 -8.67
CA MET A 97 1.70 2.81 -9.22
C MET A 97 1.37 2.11 -10.53
N GLN A 98 0.22 1.43 -10.59
CA GLN A 98 -0.18 0.64 -11.75
C GLN A 98 -0.84 1.48 -12.85
N ALA A 99 -1.47 2.60 -12.47
CA ALA A 99 -2.19 3.46 -13.42
C ALA A 99 -1.23 4.43 -14.12
N GLY A 100 -1.29 4.47 -15.45
CA GLY A 100 -0.56 5.46 -16.26
C GLY A 100 0.96 5.31 -16.24
N ILE A 101 1.49 4.18 -15.77
CA ILE A 101 2.91 3.85 -15.81
C ILE A 101 3.15 2.67 -16.75
N MET A 102 4.13 2.80 -17.63
CA MET A 102 4.60 1.75 -18.52
C MET A 102 6.08 1.49 -18.25
N THR A 103 6.45 0.23 -18.10
CA THR A 103 7.86 -0.19 -17.97
C THR A 103 8.26 -0.94 -19.23
N VAL A 104 9.38 -0.56 -19.83
CA VAL A 104 9.95 -1.18 -21.03
C VAL A 104 11.24 -1.91 -20.65
N TYR A 105 11.38 -3.15 -21.11
CA TYR A 105 12.58 -3.96 -20.90
C TYR A 105 13.28 -4.20 -22.24
N GLN A 106 14.55 -3.79 -22.35
CA GLN A 106 15.43 -4.06 -23.48
C GLN A 106 16.63 -4.88 -22.99
N GLY A 107 16.45 -6.20 -22.93
CA GLY A 107 17.36 -7.07 -22.19
C GLY A 107 17.32 -6.75 -20.70
N GLN A 108 18.47 -6.42 -20.12
CA GLN A 108 18.59 -6.00 -18.71
C GLN A 108 18.32 -4.51 -18.47
N ALA A 109 18.23 -3.70 -19.53
CA ALA A 109 17.91 -2.29 -19.40
C ALA A 109 16.40 -2.12 -19.18
N ARG A 110 16.04 -1.57 -18.03
CA ARG A 110 14.65 -1.24 -17.66
C ARG A 110 14.45 0.27 -17.76
N THR A 111 13.39 0.73 -18.42
CA THR A 111 13.02 2.15 -18.42
C THR A 111 11.57 2.32 -18.04
N THR A 112 11.25 3.41 -17.34
CA THR A 112 9.88 3.68 -16.91
C THR A 112 9.36 4.97 -17.53
N LEU A 113 8.10 4.92 -17.96
CA LEU A 113 7.40 6.01 -18.63
C LEU A 113 6.07 6.28 -17.92
N SER A 114 5.66 7.55 -17.86
CA SER A 114 4.30 7.94 -17.48
C SER A 114 3.52 8.33 -18.73
N CYS A 115 2.39 7.68 -18.98
CA CYS A 115 1.63 7.78 -20.22
C CYS A 115 0.23 8.35 -19.99
N ALA A 116 -0.02 9.55 -20.52
CA ALA A 116 -1.36 10.15 -20.59
C ALA A 116 -1.42 11.34 -21.57
N PRO A 117 -1.88 11.19 -22.84
CA PRO A 117 -1.92 10.00 -23.69
C PRO A 117 -0.57 9.70 -24.38
N VAL A 118 0.38 10.64 -24.30
CA VAL A 118 1.77 10.47 -24.77
C VAL A 118 2.63 10.07 -23.58
N CYS A 119 3.58 9.16 -23.80
CA CYS A 119 4.50 8.71 -22.77
C CYS A 119 5.67 9.68 -22.59
N GLN A 120 5.92 10.07 -21.35
CA GLN A 120 7.06 10.89 -20.93
C GLN A 120 7.98 10.08 -20.01
N PRO A 121 9.31 10.26 -20.08
CA PRO A 121 10.24 9.55 -19.21
C PRO A 121 10.04 9.96 -17.75
N VAL A 122 10.06 8.97 -16.87
CA VAL A 122 10.07 9.17 -15.42
C VAL A 122 11.13 8.27 -14.81
N VAL A 123 11.75 8.72 -13.72
CA VAL A 123 12.78 7.94 -13.03
C VAL A 123 12.13 7.11 -11.94
N MET A 124 12.25 5.79 -12.03
CA MET A 124 11.86 4.86 -10.98
C MET A 124 13.04 4.01 -10.51
N MET A 125 12.95 3.54 -9.27
CA MET A 125 13.91 2.59 -8.72
C MET A 125 13.98 1.33 -9.59
N GLY A 126 15.19 0.92 -9.94
CA GLY A 126 15.47 -0.22 -10.81
C GLY A 126 15.54 0.12 -12.30
N ASP A 127 15.33 1.38 -12.71
CA ASP A 127 15.60 1.79 -14.08
C ASP A 127 17.11 1.77 -14.40
N ASP A 128 17.41 1.60 -15.68
CA ASP A 128 18.74 1.65 -16.25
C ASP A 128 19.43 2.96 -15.84
N THR A 129 20.69 2.85 -15.41
CA THR A 129 21.43 3.97 -14.83
C THR A 129 21.71 5.06 -15.86
N GLY A 130 21.91 4.69 -17.13
CA GLY A 130 22.07 5.65 -18.24
C GLY A 130 20.80 6.46 -18.42
N PHE A 131 19.67 5.78 -18.65
CA PHE A 131 18.35 6.41 -18.79
C PHE A 131 17.98 7.30 -17.60
N ALA A 132 18.19 6.82 -16.38
CA ALA A 132 17.88 7.55 -15.16
C ALA A 132 18.74 8.82 -15.03
N SER A 133 20.05 8.72 -15.28
CA SER A 133 20.96 9.87 -15.20
C SER A 133 20.64 10.95 -16.23
N GLU A 134 20.30 10.57 -17.47
CA GLU A 134 19.91 11.51 -18.52
C GLU A 134 18.58 12.21 -18.21
N THR A 135 17.60 11.46 -17.70
CA THR A 135 16.29 12.02 -17.32
C THR A 135 16.40 12.97 -16.12
N LEU A 136 17.27 12.66 -15.14
CA LEU A 136 17.55 13.58 -14.02
C LEU A 136 18.28 14.84 -14.50
N ALA A 137 19.27 14.71 -15.38
CA ALA A 137 20.00 15.84 -15.93
C ALA A 137 19.07 16.77 -16.73
N SER A 138 18.18 16.23 -17.56
CA SER A 138 17.21 17.03 -18.31
C SER A 138 16.24 17.77 -17.37
N SER A 139 15.77 17.12 -16.31
CA SER A 139 14.91 17.74 -15.29
C SER A 139 15.62 18.91 -14.57
N GLN A 140 16.91 18.75 -14.25
CA GLN A 140 17.72 19.80 -13.62
C GLN A 140 17.93 20.99 -14.56
N LEU A 141 18.15 20.76 -15.86
CA LEU A 141 18.26 21.83 -16.85
C LEU A 141 16.97 22.66 -16.91
N VAL A 142 15.81 22.01 -16.95
CA VAL A 142 14.50 22.70 -16.92
C VAL A 142 14.33 23.51 -15.63
N GLN A 143 14.71 22.97 -14.48
CA GLN A 143 14.63 23.67 -13.20
C GLN A 143 15.57 24.88 -13.13
N SER A 144 16.77 24.78 -13.72
CA SER A 144 17.72 25.88 -13.76
C SER A 144 17.29 27.03 -14.67
N ALA A 145 16.53 26.74 -15.74
CA ALA A 145 16.00 27.76 -16.66
C ALA A 145 14.75 28.46 -16.11
N ALA A 146 14.13 27.90 -15.07
CA ALA A 146 12.96 28.48 -14.42
C ALA A 146 13.32 29.52 -13.33
N ASN A 147 14.60 29.63 -12.97
CA ASN A 147 15.15 30.62 -12.03
C ASN A 147 15.97 31.68 -12.78
#